data_AF-A0ABD6AFT5-F1
#
_entry.id   AF-A0ABD6AFT5-F1
#
_cell.length_a   1.000
_cell.length_b   1.000
_cell.length_c   1.000
_cell.angle_alpha   90.00
_cell.angle_beta   90.00
_cell.angle_gamma   90.00
#
_symmetry.space_group_name_H-M   'P 1'
#
loop_
_entity.id
_entity.type
_entity.pdbx_description
1 polymer ?
#
loop_
_entity_poly.entity_id
_entity_poly.type
_entity_poly.pdbx_seq_one_letter_code
_entity_poly.pdbx_strand_id
1 'polypeptide(L)'
;MSFDIDAIRELDGEPVGRYGLTEEQYEALTEAAKQGYFEVPRDIQLGKLADELSISHQALSERIRRAMLALVGDTLLIGPESDE
;
A
#
# COMPACT_ATOMS: atom_id res chain seq x y z
N MET A 1 12.54 -32.86 5.25
CA MET A 1 12.18 -31.45 5.51
C MET A 1 11.15 -31.09 4.45
N SER A 2 9.91 -30.81 4.83
CA SER A 2 8.88 -30.32 3.92
C SER A 2 8.84 -28.80 3.99
N PHE A 3 8.59 -28.17 2.86
CA PHE A 3 8.33 -26.73 2.77
C PHE A 3 6.91 -26.56 2.26
N ASP A 4 6.12 -25.77 2.97
CA ASP A 4 4.83 -25.28 2.49
C ASP A 4 5.05 -23.86 1.95
N ILE A 5 4.65 -23.66 0.71
CA ILE A 5 4.82 -22.40 -0.01
C ILE A 5 3.45 -21.74 -0.08
N ASP A 6 3.26 -20.67 0.69
CA ASP A 6 1.99 -19.93 0.72
C ASP A 6 1.84 -18.99 -0.48
N ALA A 7 2.94 -18.42 -0.99
CA ALA A 7 2.93 -17.59 -2.20
C ALA A 7 4.30 -17.55 -2.92
N ILE A 8 4.25 -17.50 -4.26
CA ILE A 8 5.39 -17.19 -5.14
C ILE A 8 4.99 -15.96 -5.97
N ARG A 9 5.87 -14.97 -6.04
CA ARG A 9 5.64 -13.73 -6.79
C ARG A 9 6.71 -13.56 -7.86
N GLU A 10 6.28 -13.30 -9.08
CA GLU A 10 7.16 -12.96 -10.18
C GLU A 10 7.57 -11.49 -10.07
N LEU A 11 8.87 -11.22 -10.21
CA LEU A 11 9.45 -9.87 -10.12
C LEU A 11 9.55 -9.21 -11.51
N ASP A 12 8.82 -9.72 -12.50
CA ASP A 12 9.00 -9.42 -13.91
C ASP A 12 7.61 -9.16 -14.54
N GLY A 13 7.27 -7.91 -14.92
CA GLY A 13 5.97 -7.50 -15.48
C GLY A 13 5.28 -6.31 -14.79
N GLU A 14 4.96 -5.24 -15.53
CA GLU A 14 4.59 -3.95 -14.93
C GLU A 14 3.10 -3.84 -14.52
N PRO A 15 2.81 -3.41 -13.27
CA PRO A 15 3.76 -3.08 -12.24
C PRO A 15 4.01 -4.26 -11.29
N VAL A 16 5.24 -4.78 -11.40
CA VAL A 16 5.77 -5.89 -10.62
C VAL A 16 5.65 -5.61 -9.14
N GLY A 17 5.28 -6.62 -8.34
CA GLY A 17 5.66 -6.63 -6.92
C GLY A 17 5.10 -5.46 -6.11
N ARG A 18 4.02 -4.81 -6.58
CA ARG A 18 3.33 -3.74 -5.84
C ARG A 18 2.45 -4.27 -4.72
N TYR A 19 2.68 -5.48 -4.22
CA TYR A 19 1.94 -6.04 -3.10
C TYR A 19 0.39 -5.98 -3.23
N GLY A 20 -0.13 -6.34 -4.41
CA GLY A 20 -1.56 -6.26 -4.70
C GLY A 20 -2.13 -4.84 -4.88
N LEU A 21 -1.27 -3.80 -4.91
CA LEU A 21 -1.68 -2.41 -5.10
C LEU A 21 -1.93 -2.09 -6.57
N THR A 22 -2.94 -1.26 -6.82
CA THR A 22 -3.05 -0.56 -8.11
C THR A 22 -1.95 0.49 -8.24
N GLU A 23 -1.74 1.00 -9.45
CA GLU A 23 -0.77 2.08 -9.70
C GLU A 23 -1.00 3.30 -8.82
N GLU A 24 -2.22 3.83 -8.84
CA GLU A 24 -2.56 4.99 -8.04
C GLU A 24 -2.34 4.74 -6.53
N GLN A 25 -2.64 3.53 -6.04
CA GLN A 25 -2.45 3.16 -4.64
C GLN A 25 -0.97 3.12 -4.27
N TYR A 26 -0.14 2.54 -5.13
CA TYR A 26 1.30 2.50 -4.95
C TYR A 26 1.91 3.90 -4.98
N GLU A 27 1.54 4.73 -5.95
CA GLU A 27 1.98 6.12 -6.03
C GLU A 27 1.58 6.91 -4.78
N ALA A 28 0.33 6.79 -4.33
CA ALA A 28 -0.14 7.49 -3.13
C ALA A 28 0.62 7.07 -1.87
N LEU A 29 0.86 5.77 -1.64
CA LEU A 29 1.65 5.32 -0.48
C LEU A 29 3.12 5.71 -0.58
N THR A 30 3.70 5.59 -1.78
CA THR A 30 5.10 5.93 -2.01
C THR A 30 5.34 7.41 -1.80
N GLU A 31 4.47 8.26 -2.31
CA GLU A 31 4.58 9.71 -2.15
C GLU A 31 4.32 10.12 -0.69
N ALA A 32 3.30 9.55 -0.05
CA ALA A 32 3.05 9.75 1.37
C ALA A 32 4.28 9.37 2.23
N ALA A 33 4.93 8.24 1.95
CA ALA A 33 6.13 7.82 2.65
C ALA A 33 7.32 8.75 2.40
N LYS A 34 7.59 9.12 1.14
CA LYS A 34 8.69 10.01 0.76
C LYS A 34 8.57 11.40 1.38
N GLN A 35 7.36 11.89 1.56
CA GLN A 35 7.09 13.22 2.12
C GLN A 35 6.87 13.23 3.64
N GLY A 36 7.10 12.09 4.31
CA GLY A 36 7.01 12.00 5.77
C GLY A 36 5.58 12.08 6.31
N TYR A 37 4.56 11.69 5.53
CA TYR A 37 3.17 11.62 6.00
C TYR A 37 2.98 10.59 7.15
N PHE A 38 3.82 9.55 7.16
CA PHE A 38 3.78 8.50 8.18
C PHE A 38 4.70 8.77 9.38
N GLU A 39 5.44 9.89 9.38
CA GLU A 39 6.38 10.22 10.46
C GLU A 39 5.69 10.84 11.69
N VAL A 40 6.42 10.85 12.81
CA VAL A 40 5.98 11.46 14.07
C VAL A 40 7.09 12.38 14.60
N PRO A 41 6.91 13.72 14.58
CA PRO A 41 5.80 14.46 13.95
C PRO A 41 5.79 14.30 12.42
N ARG A 42 4.65 14.54 11.78
CA ARG A 42 4.53 14.47 10.32
C ARG A 42 5.19 15.66 9.64
N ASP A 43 5.92 15.39 8.55
CA ASP A 43 6.51 16.43 7.70
C ASP A 43 5.50 17.00 6.70
N ILE A 44 4.50 16.22 6.29
CA ILE A 44 3.38 16.66 5.45
C ILE A 44 2.02 16.28 6.02
N GLN A 45 1.04 17.17 5.82
CA GLN A 45 -0.37 16.88 6.10
C GLN A 45 -1.08 16.32 4.87
N LEU A 46 -2.07 15.46 5.09
CA LEU A 46 -2.82 14.79 4.03
C LEU A 46 -3.43 15.76 2.99
N GLY A 47 -3.90 16.92 3.43
CA GLY A 47 -4.45 17.95 2.53
C GLY A 47 -3.43 18.50 1.55
N LYS A 48 -2.24 18.87 2.04
CA LYS A 48 -1.16 19.38 1.18
C LYS A 48 -0.70 18.31 0.18
N LEU A 49 -0.59 17.06 0.62
CA LEU A 49 -0.28 15.94 -0.26
C LEU A 49 -1.36 15.71 -1.33
N ALA A 50 -2.65 15.88 -0.97
CA ALA A 50 -3.74 15.77 -1.93
C ALA A 50 -3.69 16.87 -3.00
N ASP A 51 -3.36 18.11 -2.60
CA ASP A 51 -3.17 19.23 -3.51
C ASP A 51 -2.03 18.96 -4.50
N GLU A 52 -0.89 18.43 -4.02
CA GLU A 52 0.25 18.07 -4.86
C GLU A 52 -0.07 16.95 -5.86
N LEU A 53 -0.90 15.99 -5.44
CA LEU A 53 -1.40 14.91 -6.30
C LEU A 53 -2.60 15.33 -7.17
N SER A 54 -3.03 16.59 -7.10
CA SER A 54 -4.18 17.13 -7.85
C SER A 54 -5.48 16.32 -7.68
N ILE A 55 -5.73 15.83 -6.47
CA ILE A 55 -6.94 15.09 -6.09
C ILE A 55 -7.56 15.65 -4.82
N SER A 56 -8.81 15.28 -4.53
CA SER A 56 -9.44 15.73 -3.29
C SER A 56 -8.82 15.05 -2.06
N HIS A 57 -8.87 15.74 -0.93
CA HIS A 57 -8.48 15.18 0.37
C HIS A 57 -9.19 13.85 0.67
N GLN A 58 -10.48 13.75 0.35
CA GLN A 58 -11.26 12.51 0.52
C GLN A 58 -10.74 11.40 -0.39
N ALA A 59 -10.48 11.70 -1.68
CA ALA A 59 -9.96 10.72 -2.61
C ALA A 59 -8.61 10.17 -2.16
N LEU A 60 -7.69 11.03 -1.70
CA LEU A 60 -6.40 10.58 -1.17
C LEU A 60 -6.56 9.75 0.10
N SER A 61 -7.40 10.20 1.05
CA SER A 61 -7.67 9.46 2.28
C SER A 61 -8.19 8.05 2.00
N GLU A 62 -9.15 7.91 1.11
CA GLU A 62 -9.69 6.61 0.72
C GLU A 62 -8.67 5.76 -0.02
N ARG A 63 -7.86 6.38 -0.89
CA ARG A 63 -6.81 5.69 -1.65
C ARG A 63 -5.73 5.12 -0.73
N ILE A 64 -5.23 5.90 0.23
CA ILE A 64 -4.29 5.41 1.26
C ILE A 64 -4.91 4.28 2.08
N ARG A 65 -6.18 4.41 2.50
CA ARG A 65 -6.87 3.35 3.25
C ARG A 65 -6.96 2.05 2.45
N ARG A 66 -7.39 2.10 1.18
CA ARG A 66 -7.49 0.93 0.31
C ARG A 66 -6.12 0.33 0.03
N ALA A 67 -5.11 1.17 -0.18
CA ALA A 67 -3.74 0.74 -0.41
C ALA A 67 -3.18 -0.01 0.82
N MET A 68 -3.34 0.52 2.04
CA MET A 68 -2.91 -0.17 3.26
C MET A 68 -3.64 -1.51 3.45
N LEU A 69 -4.94 -1.59 3.14
CA LEU A 69 -5.69 -2.84 3.22
C LEU A 69 -5.16 -3.88 2.23
N ALA A 70 -4.92 -3.48 0.98
CA ALA A 70 -4.34 -4.35 -0.04
C ALA A 70 -2.95 -4.83 0.40
N LEU A 71 -2.09 -3.93 0.90
CA LEU A 71 -0.77 -4.28 1.42
C LEU A 71 -0.85 -5.28 2.57
N VAL A 72 -1.73 -5.07 3.54
CA VAL A 72 -1.92 -6.01 4.68
C VAL A 72 -2.44 -7.36 4.18
N GLY A 73 -3.46 -7.36 3.32
CA GLY A 73 -4.01 -8.60 2.76
C GLY A 73 -2.95 -9.40 2.00
N ASP A 74 -2.12 -8.68 1.26
CA ASP A 74 -1.11 -9.27 0.41
C ASP A 74 0.18 -9.65 1.14
N THR A 75 0.50 -9.06 2.29
CA THR A 75 1.77 -9.33 3.00
C THR A 75 1.63 -10.07 4.32
N LEU A 76 0.49 -9.90 5.01
CA LEU A 76 0.27 -10.44 6.35
C LEU A 76 -0.87 -11.45 6.41
N LEU A 77 -1.82 -11.39 5.47
CA LEU A 77 -2.97 -12.30 5.41
C LEU A 77 -2.80 -13.39 4.33
N ILE A 78 -1.57 -13.71 3.95
CA ILE A 78 -1.30 -14.87 3.09
C ILE A 78 -1.23 -16.12 3.98
N GLY A 79 -2.16 -17.06 3.79
CA GLY A 79 -2.21 -18.34 4.50
C GLY A 79 -3.67 -18.78 4.72
N PRO A 80 -3.93 -20.07 5.04
CA PRO A 80 -5.28 -20.48 5.42
C PRO A 80 -5.70 -19.66 6.64
N GLU A 81 -6.89 -19.05 6.60
CA GLU A 81 -7.51 -18.52 7.81
C GLU A 81 -7.47 -19.66 8.83
N SER A 82 -6.75 -19.44 9.93
CA SER A 82 -6.79 -20.39 11.04
C SER A 82 -8.18 -20.24 11.63
N ASP A 83 -9.12 -21.04 11.12
CA ASP A 83 -10.38 -21.31 11.78
C ASP A 83 -10.03 -21.91 13.14
N GLU A 84 -10.02 -21.07 14.19
CA GLU A 84 -10.02 -21.53 15.59
C GLU A 84 -11.32 -22.25 15.94
#